data_AF-A0A485MWI7-F1
#
_entry.id   AF-A0A485MWI7-F1
#
_cell.length_a   1.000
_cell.length_b   1.000
_cell.length_c   1.000
_cell.angle_alpha   90.00
_cell.angle_beta   90.00
_cell.angle_gamma   90.00
#
_symmetry.space_group_name_H-M   'P 1'
#
loop_
_entity.id
_entity.type
_entity.pdbx_description
1 polymer ?
#
loop_
_entity_poly.entity_id
_entity_poly.type
_entity_poly.pdbx_seq_one_letter_code
_entity_poly.pdbx_strand_id
1 'polypeptide(L)'
;MAAEAEAKVPVDCAEEGELPPAAATELAAQKREQRLRKFRELHLKRNEARKLNHQEVVEEDKRLKLPANWEAKKARLEWELQEEEKKKECAARGEDYEKVKLLEISAEDAERWERKKKRKNPDLGFSDYAAAQLRQYHRLTKQIKPDMETYERLREKQSDFYLFEINSDHKDFHFCPLNIVQF
;
A
#
# COMPACT_ATOMS: atom_id res chain seq x y z
N MET A 1 18.53 2.30 17.19
CA MET A 1 19.95 2.57 17.55
C MET A 1 20.44 3.73 16.69
N ALA A 2 20.03 4.96 17.02
CA ALA A 2 20.60 6.17 16.46
C ALA A 2 21.02 7.03 17.65
N ALA A 3 22.32 7.24 17.77
CA ALA A 3 22.95 7.93 18.89
C ALA A 3 22.55 9.41 18.88
N GLU A 4 22.01 9.88 20.00
CA GLU A 4 21.87 11.31 20.29
C GLU A 4 23.29 11.90 20.42
N ALA A 5 23.74 12.60 19.38
CA ALA A 5 24.90 13.45 19.46
C ALA A 5 24.47 14.78 20.09
N GLU A 6 24.56 14.84 21.41
CA GLU A 6 24.39 16.05 22.21
C GLU A 6 25.45 17.07 21.80
N ALA A 7 25.06 18.04 20.97
CA ALA A 7 25.94 19.13 20.56
C ALA A 7 26.14 20.08 21.75
N LYS A 8 27.22 19.83 22.48
CA LYS A 8 27.72 20.68 23.57
C LYS A 8 27.94 22.10 23.03
N VAL A 9 27.06 23.02 23.43
CA VAL A 9 27.22 24.46 23.21
C VAL A 9 28.48 24.88 23.96
N PRO A 10 29.50 25.47 23.29
CA PRO A 10 30.65 25.98 24.00
C PRO A 10 30.20 27.22 24.78
N VAL A 11 30.11 27.05 26.09
CA VAL A 11 30.05 28.16 27.05
C VAL A 11 31.47 28.70 27.11
N ASP A 12 31.74 29.73 26.30
CA ASP A 12 32.99 30.48 26.40
C ASP A 12 32.92 31.35 27.66
N CYS A 13 33.35 30.78 28.78
CA CYS A 13 33.76 31.50 29.97
C CYS A 13 34.94 32.40 29.60
N ALA A 14 34.74 33.71 29.70
CA ALA A 14 35.80 34.69 29.57
C ALA A 14 36.76 34.54 30.77
N GLU A 15 37.98 34.06 30.51
CA GLU A 15 39.11 34.35 31.38
C GLU A 15 39.50 35.82 31.19
N GLU A 16 39.30 36.61 32.25
CA GLU A 16 39.79 37.98 32.40
C GLU A 16 41.32 37.93 32.57
N GLY A 17 42.04 37.96 31.44
CA GLY A 17 43.45 38.29 31.38
C GLY A 17 43.62 39.57 30.58
N GLU A 18 44.24 40.59 31.18
CA GLU A 18 44.51 41.89 30.53
C GLU A 18 45.20 41.69 29.17
N LEU A 19 44.42 41.78 28.10
CA LEU A 19 44.88 41.78 26.73
C LEU A 19 45.02 43.22 26.22
N PRO A 20 46.04 43.52 25.41
CA PRO A 20 46.28 44.87 24.92
C PRO A 20 45.07 45.39 24.11
N PRO A 21 44.78 46.70 24.15
CA PRO A 21 43.54 47.27 23.61
C PRO A 21 43.34 46.97 22.11
N ALA A 22 44.41 46.75 21.35
CA ALA A 22 44.34 46.36 19.94
C ALA A 22 43.76 44.95 19.73
N ALA A 23 44.12 43.96 20.55
CA ALA A 23 43.63 42.58 20.43
C ALA A 23 42.13 42.46 20.73
N ALA A 24 41.62 43.26 21.67
CA ALA A 24 40.19 43.33 21.96
C ALA A 24 39.38 43.90 20.77
N THR A 25 39.93 44.88 20.04
CA THR A 25 39.27 45.43 18.84
C THR A 25 39.27 44.45 17.67
N GLU A 26 40.33 43.66 17.50
CA GLU A 26 40.40 42.60 16.48
C GLU A 26 39.43 41.45 16.78
N LEU A 27 39.34 41.00 18.04
CA LEU A 27 38.34 40.00 18.44
C LEU A 27 36.90 40.51 18.26
N ALA A 28 36.64 41.80 18.53
CA ALA A 28 35.35 42.42 18.27
C ALA A 28 35.02 42.50 16.76
N ALA A 29 36.02 42.78 15.92
CA ALA A 29 35.89 42.79 14.46
C ALA A 29 35.63 41.39 13.90
N GLN A 30 36.34 40.36 14.39
CA GLN A 30 36.11 38.96 14.03
C GLN A 30 34.73 38.48 14.45
N LYS A 31 34.27 38.81 15.68
CA LYS A 31 32.89 38.53 16.13
C LYS A 31 31.85 39.23 15.25
N ARG A 32 32.11 40.45 14.78
CA ARG A 32 31.24 41.17 13.84
C ARG A 32 31.19 40.47 12.48
N GLU A 33 32.32 40.01 11.97
CA GLU A 33 32.39 39.29 10.70
C GLU A 33 31.68 37.92 10.78
N GLN A 34 31.88 37.17 11.86
CA GLN A 34 31.16 35.91 12.11
C GLN A 34 29.65 36.11 12.17
N ARG A 35 29.17 37.19 12.80
CA ARG A 35 27.75 37.55 12.80
C ARG A 35 27.24 37.86 11.39
N LEU A 36 28.02 38.56 10.56
CA LEU A 36 27.65 38.86 9.17
C LEU A 36 27.66 37.59 8.28
N ARG A 37 28.62 36.69 8.47
CA ARG A 37 28.66 35.38 7.78
C ARG A 37 27.44 34.54 8.15
N LYS A 38 27.14 34.41 9.44
CA LYS A 38 25.95 33.72 9.94
C LYS A 38 24.65 34.34 9.41
N PHE A 39 24.58 35.66 9.31
CA PHE A 39 23.41 36.34 8.74
C PHE A 39 23.21 36.01 7.25
N ARG A 40 24.29 36.00 6.45
CA ARG A 40 24.24 35.59 5.04
C ARG A 40 23.80 34.13 4.89
N GLU A 41 24.35 33.24 5.70
CA GLU A 41 23.95 31.83 5.72
C GLU A 41 22.47 31.65 6.07
N LEU A 42 21.96 32.38 7.07
CA LEU A 42 20.55 32.35 7.42
C LEU A 42 19.66 32.87 6.29
N HIS A 43 20.10 33.89 5.56
CA HIS A 43 19.40 34.38 4.38
C HIS A 43 19.35 33.35 3.25
N LEU A 44 20.45 32.65 2.99
CA LEU A 44 20.51 31.57 2.01
C LEU A 44 19.59 30.42 2.42
N LYS A 45 19.70 29.94 3.66
CA LYS A 45 18.83 28.89 4.21
C LYS A 45 17.36 29.25 4.16
N ARG A 46 17.00 30.50 4.45
CA ARG A 46 15.61 30.99 4.32
C ARG A 46 15.13 30.95 2.88
N ASN A 47 15.98 31.31 1.92
CA ASN A 47 15.63 31.30 0.50
C ASN A 47 15.54 29.88 -0.05
N GLU A 48 16.44 28.99 0.38
CA GLU A 48 16.42 27.56 0.08
C GLU A 48 15.15 26.93 0.62
N ALA A 49 14.82 27.14 1.90
CA ALA A 49 13.61 26.63 2.52
C ALA A 49 12.34 27.08 1.78
N ARG A 50 12.24 28.35 1.37
CA ARG A 50 11.10 28.82 0.57
C ARG A 50 10.98 28.11 -0.77
N LYS A 51 12.11 27.88 -1.46
CA LYS A 51 12.13 27.21 -2.76
C LYS A 51 11.75 25.74 -2.61
N LEU A 52 12.32 25.05 -1.62
CA LEU A 52 12.03 23.65 -1.33
C LEU A 52 10.56 23.46 -0.92
N ASN A 53 10.05 24.27 0.01
CA ASN A 53 8.65 24.23 0.40
C ASN A 53 7.71 24.47 -0.79
N HIS A 54 8.05 25.40 -1.69
CA HIS A 54 7.24 25.64 -2.88
C HIS A 54 7.30 24.46 -3.87
N GLN A 55 8.47 23.86 -4.05
CA GLN A 55 8.64 22.67 -4.88
C GLN A 55 7.81 21.50 -4.34
N GLU A 56 7.88 21.25 -3.03
CA GLU A 56 7.11 20.19 -2.36
C GLU A 56 5.59 20.39 -2.53
N VAL A 57 5.08 21.59 -2.26
CA VAL A 57 3.64 21.91 -2.46
C VAL A 57 3.21 21.69 -3.91
N VAL A 58 4.05 22.08 -4.88
CA VAL A 58 3.77 21.88 -6.31
C VAL A 58 3.83 20.38 -6.69
N GLU A 59 4.75 19.61 -6.12
CA GLU A 59 4.85 18.17 -6.36
C GLU A 59 3.69 17.40 -5.75
N GLU A 60 3.25 17.77 -4.55
CA GLU A 60 2.05 17.22 -3.92
C GLU A 60 0.80 17.53 -4.75
N ASP A 61 0.65 18.77 -5.20
CA ASP A 61 -0.46 19.17 -6.07
C ASP A 61 -0.42 18.43 -7.43
N LYS A 62 0.77 18.21 -8.00
CA LYS A 62 0.95 17.34 -9.17
C LYS A 62 0.50 15.91 -8.87
N ARG A 63 0.92 15.32 -7.75
CA ARG A 63 0.53 13.96 -7.35
C ARG A 63 -0.98 13.83 -7.14
N LEU A 64 -1.62 14.83 -6.54
CA LEU A 64 -3.07 14.85 -6.34
C LEU A 64 -3.85 15.03 -7.64
N LYS A 65 -3.31 15.82 -8.58
CA LYS A 65 -3.88 16.01 -9.93
C LYS A 65 -3.66 14.82 -10.84
N LEU A 66 -2.68 13.96 -10.55
CA LEU A 66 -2.47 12.73 -11.29
C LEU A 66 -3.67 11.80 -11.07
N PRO A 67 -4.28 11.26 -12.14
CA PRO A 67 -5.30 10.24 -12.00
C PRO A 67 -4.72 9.02 -11.27
N ALA A 68 -5.48 8.42 -10.35
CA ALA A 68 -5.05 7.20 -9.62
C ALA A 68 -4.63 6.04 -10.55
N ASN A 69 -5.14 6.03 -11.79
CA ASN A 69 -4.80 5.05 -12.82
C ASN A 69 -3.50 5.36 -13.59
N TRP A 70 -2.86 6.51 -13.35
CA TRP A 70 -1.69 6.96 -14.11
C TRP A 70 -0.48 6.04 -13.93
N GLU A 71 -0.21 5.63 -12.69
CA GLU A 71 0.91 4.71 -12.40
C GLU A 71 0.68 3.36 -13.06
N ALA A 72 -0.55 2.84 -12.99
CA ALA A 72 -0.93 1.61 -13.69
C ALA A 72 -0.79 1.75 -15.22
N LYS A 73 -1.14 2.92 -15.78
CA LYS A 73 -0.97 3.20 -17.21
C LYS A 73 0.50 3.29 -17.59
N LYS A 74 1.35 3.90 -16.76
CA LYS A 74 2.79 3.98 -16.95
C LYS A 74 3.42 2.58 -16.91
N ALA A 75 3.10 1.79 -15.89
CA ALA A 75 3.58 0.42 -15.76
C ALA A 75 3.17 -0.45 -16.96
N ARG A 76 1.95 -0.28 -17.46
CA ARG A 76 1.50 -0.95 -18.69
C ARG A 76 2.34 -0.53 -19.90
N LEU A 77 2.55 0.77 -20.11
CA LEU A 77 3.34 1.28 -21.23
C LEU A 77 4.80 0.84 -21.14
N GLU A 78 5.38 0.80 -19.94
CA GLU A 78 6.73 0.31 -19.70
C GLU A 78 6.85 -1.19 -20.02
N TRP A 79 5.86 -1.98 -19.62
CA TRP A 79 5.79 -3.40 -19.98
C TRP A 79 5.67 -3.62 -21.50
N GLU A 80 4.83 -2.83 -22.19
CA GLU A 80 4.68 -2.87 -23.65
C GLU A 80 6.01 -2.51 -24.34
N LEU A 81 6.70 -1.48 -23.86
CA LEU A 81 8.01 -1.05 -24.38
C LEU A 81 9.08 -2.13 -24.17
N GLN A 82 9.12 -2.76 -22.99
CA GLN A 82 10.04 -3.87 -22.71
C GLN A 82 9.77 -5.09 -23.62
N GLU A 83 8.50 -5.44 -23.88
CA GLU A 83 8.18 -6.51 -24.83
C GLU A 83 8.63 -6.15 -26.26
N GLU A 84 8.48 -4.90 -26.68
CA GLU A 84 8.95 -4.43 -27.99
C GLU A 84 10.47 -4.45 -28.11
N GLU A 85 11.19 -4.02 -27.08
CA GLU A 85 12.66 -4.08 -27.03
C GLU A 85 13.15 -5.52 -27.14
N LYS A 86 12.58 -6.45 -26.35
CA LYS A 86 12.91 -7.87 -26.46
C LYS A 86 12.61 -8.45 -27.84
N LYS A 87 11.50 -8.06 -28.47
CA LYS A 87 11.19 -8.46 -29.86
C LYS A 87 12.23 -7.94 -30.85
N LYS A 88 12.66 -6.67 -30.70
CA LYS A 88 13.70 -6.06 -31.55
C LYS A 88 15.05 -6.74 -31.34
N GLU A 89 15.42 -7.07 -30.11
CA GLU A 89 16.66 -7.80 -29.80
C GLU A 89 16.65 -9.21 -30.38
N CYS A 90 15.54 -9.95 -30.25
CA CYS A 90 15.39 -11.28 -30.85
C CYS A 90 15.45 -11.21 -32.38
N ALA A 91 14.80 -10.22 -32.99
CA ALA A 91 14.86 -9.99 -34.43
C ALA A 91 16.27 -9.62 -34.90
N ALA A 92 17.03 -8.83 -34.13
CA ALA A 92 18.42 -8.50 -34.42
C ALA A 92 19.36 -9.72 -34.31
N ARG A 93 19.05 -10.65 -33.40
CA ARG A 93 19.75 -11.94 -33.27
C ARG A 93 19.31 -12.97 -34.32
N GLY A 94 18.18 -12.75 -34.99
CA GLY A 94 17.60 -13.67 -35.97
C GLY A 94 16.83 -14.85 -35.35
N GLU A 95 16.39 -14.73 -34.10
CA GLU A 95 15.65 -15.75 -33.37
C GLU A 95 14.14 -15.44 -33.32
N ASP A 96 13.31 -16.49 -33.31
CA ASP A 96 11.86 -16.35 -33.15
C ASP A 96 11.50 -15.97 -31.70
N TYR A 97 10.92 -14.79 -31.50
CA TYR A 97 10.54 -14.27 -30.18
C TYR A 97 9.64 -15.22 -29.38
N GLU A 98 8.73 -15.94 -30.03
CA GLU A 98 7.83 -16.89 -29.36
C GLU A 98 8.58 -18.06 -28.72
N LYS A 99 9.64 -18.56 -29.38
CA LYS A 99 10.46 -19.65 -28.84
C LYS A 99 11.29 -19.18 -27.66
N VAL A 100 11.90 -17.99 -27.77
CA VAL A 100 12.66 -17.37 -26.67
C VAL A 100 11.75 -17.10 -25.47
N LYS A 101 10.54 -16.57 -25.70
CA LYS A 101 9.55 -16.34 -24.65
C LYS A 101 9.12 -17.63 -23.95
N LEU A 102 8.95 -18.73 -24.68
CA LEU A 102 8.64 -20.04 -24.08
C LEU A 102 9.80 -20.59 -23.24
N LEU A 103 11.05 -20.33 -23.64
CA LEU A 103 12.24 -20.71 -22.88
C LEU A 103 12.42 -19.87 -21.61
N GLU A 104 12.03 -18.59 -21.63
CA GLU A 104 12.08 -17.69 -20.48
C GLU A 104 11.05 -18.03 -19.39
N ILE A 105 9.95 -18.71 -19.74
CA ILE A 105 8.92 -19.09 -18.77
C ILE A 105 9.42 -20.24 -17.89
N SER A 106 9.63 -19.96 -16.60
CA SER A 106 10.03 -20.96 -15.62
C SER A 106 8.95 -22.03 -15.40
N ALA A 107 9.37 -23.25 -15.08
CA ALA A 107 8.47 -24.37 -14.77
C ALA A 107 7.50 -24.03 -13.63
N GLU A 108 7.93 -23.27 -12.62
CA GLU A 108 7.06 -22.84 -11.53
C GLU A 108 5.97 -21.87 -11.98
N ASP A 109 6.26 -21.00 -12.95
CA ASP A 109 5.31 -20.02 -13.45
C ASP A 109 4.29 -20.66 -14.38
N ALA A 110 4.72 -21.64 -15.17
CA ALA A 110 3.83 -22.52 -15.90
C ALA A 110 2.89 -23.29 -14.95
N GLU A 111 3.40 -23.86 -13.85
CA GLU A 111 2.56 -24.57 -12.89
C GLU A 111 1.58 -23.64 -12.16
N ARG A 112 2.02 -22.45 -11.75
CA ARG A 112 1.14 -21.41 -11.17
C ARG A 112 0.03 -21.02 -12.15
N TRP A 113 0.35 -20.92 -13.43
CA TRP A 113 -0.62 -20.62 -14.48
C TRP A 113 -1.66 -21.75 -14.65
N GLU A 114 -1.22 -23.00 -14.70
CA GLU A 114 -2.10 -24.17 -14.78
C GLU A 114 -3.01 -24.31 -13.54
N ARG A 115 -2.48 -24.05 -12.35
CA ARG A 115 -3.29 -24.02 -11.10
C ARG A 115 -4.37 -22.93 -11.14
N LYS A 116 -4.06 -21.74 -11.68
CA LYS A 116 -5.05 -20.66 -11.85
C LYS A 116 -6.13 -21.03 -12.86
N LYS A 117 -5.77 -21.69 -13.96
CA LYS A 117 -6.72 -22.18 -14.98
C LYS A 117 -7.65 -23.25 -14.42
N LYS A 118 -7.10 -24.21 -13.66
CA LYS A 118 -7.86 -25.30 -13.01
C LYS A 118 -8.85 -24.81 -11.94
N ARG A 119 -8.61 -23.65 -11.32
CA ARG A 119 -9.51 -23.09 -10.28
C ARG A 119 -10.77 -22.44 -10.84
N LYS A 120 -10.89 -22.28 -12.17
CA LYS A 120 -12.12 -21.76 -12.79
C LYS A 120 -13.15 -22.89 -12.86
N ASN A 121 -14.36 -22.66 -12.34
CA ASN A 121 -15.52 -23.55 -12.56
C ASN A 121 -16.38 -22.95 -13.68
N PRO A 122 -16.07 -23.22 -14.97
CA PRO A 122 -16.88 -22.74 -16.09
C PRO A 122 -18.26 -23.42 -16.04
N ASP A 123 -19.33 -22.65 -16.25
CA ASP A 123 -20.68 -23.22 -16.33
C ASP A 123 -20.80 -24.00 -17.64
N LEU A 124 -21.00 -25.32 -17.54
CA LEU A 124 -21.08 -26.24 -18.68
C LEU A 124 -22.42 -26.14 -19.43
N GLY A 125 -23.26 -25.15 -19.11
CA GLY A 125 -24.59 -24.94 -19.67
C GLY A 125 -25.71 -25.53 -18.80
N PHE A 126 -26.94 -25.37 -19.26
CA PHE A 126 -28.13 -25.93 -18.61
C PHE A 126 -28.24 -27.42 -18.96
N SER A 127 -28.01 -28.28 -17.97
CA SER A 127 -28.14 -29.74 -18.11
C SER A 127 -29.42 -30.26 -17.46
N ASP A 128 -29.65 -29.90 -16.19
CA ASP A 128 -30.81 -30.32 -15.39
C ASP A 128 -31.12 -29.25 -14.34
N TYR A 129 -32.40 -29.16 -13.94
CA TYR A 129 -32.87 -28.23 -12.92
C TYR A 129 -32.23 -28.50 -11.56
N ALA A 130 -32.02 -29.76 -11.19
CA ALA A 130 -31.36 -30.12 -9.93
C ALA A 130 -29.90 -29.65 -9.91
N ALA A 131 -29.17 -29.82 -11.02
CA ALA A 131 -27.78 -29.40 -11.13
C ALA A 131 -27.66 -27.85 -11.12
N ALA A 132 -28.58 -27.14 -11.75
CA ALA A 132 -28.64 -25.67 -11.69
C ALA A 132 -28.92 -25.16 -10.27
N GLN A 133 -29.88 -25.78 -9.58
CA GLN A 133 -30.22 -25.46 -8.21
C GLN A 133 -29.05 -25.72 -7.25
N LEU A 134 -28.34 -26.84 -7.41
CA LEU A 134 -27.16 -27.17 -6.62
C LEU A 134 -26.03 -26.14 -6.82
N ARG A 135 -25.82 -25.66 -8.03
CA ARG A 135 -24.86 -24.57 -8.31
C ARG A 135 -25.25 -23.27 -7.62
N GLN A 136 -26.53 -22.90 -7.70
CA GLN A 136 -27.06 -21.73 -7.00
C GLN A 136 -26.90 -21.87 -5.48
N TYR A 137 -27.24 -23.02 -4.92
CA TYR A 137 -27.07 -23.32 -3.50
C TYR A 137 -25.61 -23.20 -3.06
N HIS A 138 -24.66 -23.80 -3.79
CA HIS A 138 -23.24 -23.67 -3.48
C HIS A 138 -22.72 -22.23 -3.58
N ARG A 139 -23.25 -21.43 -4.50
CA ARG A 139 -22.90 -20.01 -4.60
C ARG A 139 -23.41 -19.24 -3.38
N LEU A 140 -24.68 -19.45 -3.01
CA LEU A 140 -25.29 -18.78 -1.87
C LEU A 140 -24.61 -19.17 -0.56
N THR A 141 -24.38 -20.47 -0.33
CA THR A 141 -23.72 -20.95 0.90
C THR A 141 -22.30 -20.42 1.06
N LYS A 142 -21.54 -20.25 -0.03
CA LYS A 142 -20.22 -19.59 0.01
C LYS A 142 -20.28 -18.08 0.32
N GLN A 143 -21.40 -17.43 0.01
CA GLN A 143 -21.59 -16.00 0.29
C GLN A 143 -22.05 -15.75 1.72
N ILE A 144 -22.67 -16.73 2.38
CA ILE A 144 -23.09 -16.63 3.78
C ILE A 144 -21.84 -16.47 4.65
N LYS A 145 -21.78 -15.37 5.40
CA LYS A 145 -20.77 -15.12 6.44
C LYS A 145 -21.46 -15.24 7.79
N PRO A 146 -21.29 -16.35 8.53
CA PRO A 146 -21.90 -16.49 9.84
C PRO A 146 -21.26 -15.53 10.83
N ASP A 147 -22.09 -14.93 11.67
CA ASP A 147 -21.63 -14.13 12.81
C ASP A 147 -21.42 -15.05 14.01
N MET A 148 -20.18 -15.08 14.51
CA MET A 148 -19.77 -16.03 15.53
C MET A 148 -20.24 -15.60 16.92
N GLU A 149 -20.36 -14.30 17.19
CA GLU A 149 -20.76 -13.80 18.51
C GLU A 149 -22.23 -14.14 18.82
N THR A 150 -23.10 -13.97 17.83
CA THR A 150 -24.52 -14.33 17.95
C THR A 150 -24.72 -15.83 18.10
N TYR A 151 -23.91 -16.64 17.41
CA TYR A 151 -23.92 -18.09 17.53
C TYR A 151 -23.53 -18.55 18.95
N GLU A 152 -22.44 -18.02 19.52
CA GLU A 152 -21.98 -18.37 20.88
C GLU A 152 -22.99 -18.00 21.96
N ARG A 153 -23.60 -16.81 21.87
CA ARG A 153 -24.67 -16.38 22.78
C ARG A 153 -25.89 -17.30 22.73
N LEU A 154 -26.22 -17.85 21.57
CA LEU A 154 -27.35 -18.77 21.41
C LEU A 154 -26.98 -20.16 21.94
N ARG A 155 -25.74 -20.59 21.72
CA ARG A 155 -25.19 -21.85 22.23
C ARG A 155 -25.16 -21.92 23.76
N GLU A 156 -24.78 -20.84 24.44
CA GLU A 156 -24.77 -20.80 25.92
C GLU A 156 -26.18 -20.80 26.53
N LYS A 157 -27.14 -20.17 25.84
CA LYS A 157 -28.55 -20.13 26.29
C LYS A 157 -29.26 -21.46 26.13
N GLN A 158 -28.86 -22.26 25.15
CA GLN A 158 -29.50 -23.53 24.83
C GLN A 158 -28.60 -24.70 25.22
N SER A 159 -28.81 -25.23 26.42
CA SER A 159 -28.05 -26.38 26.96
C SER A 159 -28.03 -27.59 25.99
N ASP A 160 -29.11 -27.78 25.23
CA ASP A 160 -29.27 -28.86 24.25
C ASP A 160 -29.13 -28.33 22.81
N PHE A 161 -28.07 -27.58 22.53
CA PHE A 161 -27.83 -26.95 21.22
C PHE A 161 -27.63 -27.96 20.07
N TYR A 162 -27.09 -29.14 20.37
CA TYR A 162 -26.88 -30.20 19.38
C TYR A 162 -28.06 -31.16 19.41
N LEU A 163 -29.11 -30.84 18.67
CA LEU A 163 -30.25 -31.74 18.50
C LEU A 163 -29.79 -32.97 17.70
N PHE A 164 -29.78 -34.14 18.33
CA PHE A 164 -29.64 -35.44 17.66
C PHE A 164 -31.04 -35.83 17.15
N GLU A 165 -31.21 -35.92 15.84
CA GLU A 165 -32.50 -36.11 15.17
C GLU A 165 -33.23 -37.37 15.64
N ILE A 166 -34.16 -37.23 16.58
CA ILE A 166 -35.29 -38.15 16.76
C ILE A 166 -36.52 -37.32 17.13
N ASN A 167 -37.27 -36.91 16.10
CA ASN A 167 -38.67 -36.45 16.11
C ASN A 167 -39.01 -35.02 16.60
N SER A 168 -39.46 -34.24 15.61
CA SER A 168 -40.68 -33.41 15.57
C SER A 168 -40.87 -32.20 16.50
N ASP A 169 -41.25 -31.08 15.85
CA ASP A 169 -41.91 -29.88 16.38
C ASP A 169 -41.08 -28.82 17.11
N HIS A 170 -40.08 -28.24 16.44
CA HIS A 170 -39.65 -26.87 16.77
C HIS A 170 -40.56 -25.84 16.08
N LYS A 171 -41.70 -25.52 16.71
CA LYS A 171 -42.68 -24.53 16.26
C LYS A 171 -42.58 -23.15 16.94
N ASP A 172 -41.48 -22.86 17.62
CA ASP A 172 -41.30 -21.58 18.31
C ASP A 172 -40.18 -20.75 17.68
N PHE A 173 -40.42 -20.22 16.48
CA PHE A 173 -39.67 -19.08 15.95
C PHE A 173 -40.64 -17.91 15.84
N HIS A 174 -40.59 -17.01 16.83
CA HIS A 174 -41.25 -15.71 16.74
C HIS A 174 -40.66 -14.93 15.57
N PHE A 175 -41.44 -14.84 14.49
CA PHE A 175 -41.17 -14.00 13.34
C PHE A 175 -41.34 -12.53 13.77
N CYS A 176 -40.26 -11.86 14.14
CA CYS A 176 -40.25 -10.40 14.25
C CYS A 176 -40.47 -9.83 12.84
N PRO A 177 -41.57 -9.09 12.57
CA PRO A 177 -41.80 -8.53 11.26
C PRO A 177 -40.84 -7.34 11.08
N LEU A 178 -39.74 -7.56 10.36
CA LEU A 178 -38.96 -6.47 9.81
C LEU A 178 -39.76 -5.87 8.65
N ASN A 179 -40.14 -4.61 8.81
CA ASN A 179 -40.72 -3.75 7.79
C ASN A 179 -39.98 -3.91 6.45
N ILE A 180 -40.66 -4.52 5.48
CA ILE A 180 -40.32 -4.40 4.07
C ILE A 180 -40.68 -2.97 3.67
N VAL A 181 -39.67 -2.13 3.60
CA VAL A 181 -39.74 -0.87 2.85
C VAL A 181 -39.92 -1.25 1.38
N GLN A 182 -41.05 -0.88 0.79
CA GLN A 182 -41.28 -0.92 -0.64
C GLN A 182 -40.21 -0.09 -1.36
N PHE A 183 -39.54 -0.71 -2.32
CA PHE A 183 -39.00 -0.04 -3.50
C PHE A 183 -39.87 -0.41 -4.70
#